data_AF-A0A2V5UUE1-F1
#
_entry.id   AF-A0A2V5UUE1-F1
#
_cell.length_a   1.000
_cell.length_b   1.000
_cell.length_c   1.000
_cell.angle_alpha   90.00
_cell.angle_beta   90.00
_cell.angle_gamma   90.00
#
_symmetry.space_group_name_H-M   'P 1'
#
loop_
_entity.id
_entity.type
_entity.pdbx_description
1 polymer ?
#
loop_
_entity_poly.entity_id
_entity_poly.type
_entity_poly.pdbx_seq_one_letter_code
_entity_poly.pdbx_strand_id
1 'polypeptide(L)'
;SKFVKPSLQSITAALATADIPDDFRFSITNAPGADAYPICGATWLLVYEQQKDAAKGKKLVEFLKWAAKDGEKMARDLQYAPLPNNLQQRVLKRIDEIKI
;
A
#
# COMPACT_ATOMS: atom_id res chain seq x y z
N SER A 1 20.63 -21.91 -3.67
CA SER A 1 19.59 -20.97 -3.20
C SER A 1 20.28 -19.77 -2.55
N LYS A 2 19.79 -18.55 -2.79
CA LYS A 2 20.30 -17.34 -2.13
C LYS A 2 19.42 -17.05 -0.92
N PHE A 3 20.02 -16.89 0.25
CA PHE A 3 19.30 -16.49 1.46
C PHE A 3 19.07 -14.97 1.43
N VAL A 4 17.81 -14.54 1.46
CA VAL A 4 17.42 -13.12 1.50
C VAL A 4 16.93 -12.81 2.91
N LYS A 5 17.54 -11.82 3.57
CA LYS A 5 17.12 -11.38 4.91
C LYS A 5 15.82 -10.57 4.83
N PRO A 6 14.95 -10.60 5.86
CA PRO A 6 13.86 -9.65 5.98
C PRO A 6 14.42 -8.25 6.20
N SER A 7 14.10 -7.33 5.30
CA SER A 7 14.53 -5.93 5.36
C SER A 7 13.57 -5.06 4.54
N LEU A 8 13.54 -3.76 4.80
CA LEU A 8 12.76 -2.83 3.98
C LEU A 8 13.14 -2.93 2.49
N GLN A 9 14.43 -3.06 2.20
CA GLN A 9 14.96 -3.16 0.83
C GLN A 9 14.47 -4.44 0.14
N SER A 10 14.50 -5.59 0.82
CA SER A 10 14.08 -6.86 0.23
C SER A 10 12.56 -6.99 0.06
N ILE A 11 11.77 -6.30 0.90
CA ILE A 11 10.32 -6.17 0.73
C ILE A 11 10.01 -5.21 -0.44
N THR A 12 10.71 -4.07 -0.53
CA THR A 12 10.57 -3.16 -1.68
C THR A 12 10.96 -3.84 -2.99
N ALA A 13 12.00 -4.70 -2.99
CA ALA A 13 12.39 -5.48 -4.15
C ALA A 13 11.29 -6.45 -4.61
N ALA A 14 10.58 -7.10 -3.67
CA ALA A 14 9.44 -7.95 -3.98
C ALA A 14 8.27 -7.17 -4.58
N LEU A 15 7.97 -5.97 -4.05
CA LEU A 15 6.91 -5.12 -4.57
C LEU A 15 7.22 -4.56 -5.97
N ALA A 16 8.50 -4.33 -6.29
CA ALA A 16 8.93 -3.81 -7.59
C ALA A 16 8.64 -4.76 -8.76
N THR A 17 8.43 -6.06 -8.50
CA THR A 17 8.08 -7.04 -9.53
C THR A 17 6.58 -7.26 -9.67
N ALA A 18 5.76 -6.62 -8.84
CA ALA A 18 4.33 -6.83 -8.81
C ALA A 18 3.65 -6.16 -10.01
N ASP A 19 2.80 -6.91 -10.70
CA ASP A 19 1.77 -6.33 -11.55
C ASP A 19 0.54 -6.03 -10.69
N ILE A 20 0.21 -4.75 -10.54
CA ILE A 20 -0.79 -4.28 -9.58
C ILE A 20 -2.03 -3.80 -10.36
N PRO A 21 -3.15 -4.55 -10.34
CA PRO A 21 -4.38 -4.17 -11.01
C PRO A 21 -5.03 -2.94 -10.34
N ASP A 22 -6.00 -2.32 -11.02
CA ASP A 22 -6.68 -1.11 -10.53
C ASP A 22 -7.56 -1.32 -9.29
N ASP A 23 -7.93 -2.56 -9.02
CA ASP A 23 -8.62 -2.94 -7.78
C ASP A 23 -7.67 -3.32 -6.63
N PHE A 24 -6.35 -3.18 -6.86
CA PHE A 24 -5.26 -3.47 -5.91
C PHE A 24 -5.25 -4.90 -5.36
N ARG A 25 -5.92 -5.86 -6.00
CA ARG A 25 -5.85 -7.27 -5.61
C ARG A 25 -4.61 -7.93 -6.23
N PHE A 26 -3.51 -7.90 -5.50
CA PHE A 26 -2.24 -8.52 -5.91
C PHE A 26 -1.60 -9.29 -4.76
N SER A 27 -0.60 -10.10 -5.07
CA SER A 27 0.26 -10.79 -4.10
C SER A 27 1.71 -10.58 -4.48
N ILE A 28 2.57 -10.42 -3.47
CA ILE A 28 4.03 -10.40 -3.60
C ILE A 28 4.68 -11.54 -2.81
N THR A 29 3.88 -12.49 -2.31
CA THR A 29 4.38 -13.73 -1.71
C THR A 29 5.13 -14.52 -2.78
N ASN A 30 6.35 -14.95 -2.45
CA ASN A 30 7.27 -15.59 -3.39
C ASN A 30 7.47 -14.79 -4.68
N ALA A 31 7.49 -13.45 -4.58
CA ALA A 31 7.80 -12.58 -5.70
C ALA A 31 9.13 -13.00 -6.36
N PRO A 32 9.22 -12.94 -7.70
CA PRO A 32 10.48 -13.21 -8.40
C PRO A 32 11.53 -12.15 -8.06
N GLY A 33 12.80 -12.49 -8.28
CA GLY A 33 13.92 -11.56 -8.11
C GLY A 33 14.92 -12.03 -7.05
N ALA A 34 16.20 -11.82 -7.32
CA ALA A 34 17.29 -12.33 -6.48
C ALA A 34 17.40 -11.66 -5.10
N ASP A 35 16.72 -10.54 -4.90
CA ASP A 35 16.71 -9.75 -3.67
C ASP A 35 15.32 -9.67 -3.01
N ALA A 36 14.30 -10.33 -3.59
CA ALA A 36 12.94 -10.33 -3.08
C ALA A 36 12.82 -11.22 -1.84
N TYR A 37 12.27 -10.69 -0.75
CA TYR A 37 11.97 -11.51 0.43
C TYR A 37 10.72 -12.37 0.18
N PRO A 38 10.78 -13.70 0.35
CA PRO A 38 9.71 -14.60 -0.11
C PRO A 38 8.42 -14.51 0.72
N ILE A 39 8.49 -14.05 1.97
CA ILE A 39 7.36 -14.02 2.91
C ILE A 39 7.03 -12.57 3.24
N CYS A 40 6.50 -11.83 2.26
CA CYS A 40 5.99 -10.48 2.45
C CYS A 40 4.70 -10.26 1.66
N GLY A 41 3.96 -9.21 2.02
CA GLY A 41 2.66 -8.91 1.44
C GLY A 41 2.25 -7.47 1.73
N ALA A 42 1.27 -7.00 0.98
CA ALA A 42 0.58 -5.75 1.27
C ALA A 42 -0.51 -5.99 2.34
N THR A 43 -1.05 -4.88 2.86
CA THR A 43 -2.31 -4.86 3.61
C THR A 43 -3.31 -3.97 2.90
N TRP A 44 -4.59 -4.20 3.13
CA TRP A 44 -5.68 -3.50 2.43
C TRP A 44 -6.66 -2.91 3.43
N LEU A 45 -7.13 -1.70 3.09
CA LEU A 45 -8.29 -1.10 3.72
C LEU A 45 -9.48 -1.25 2.76
N LEU A 46 -10.58 -1.81 3.25
CA LEU A 46 -11.85 -1.87 2.51
C LEU A 46 -12.72 -0.71 2.96
N VAL A 47 -13.11 0.13 1.99
CA VAL A 47 -13.91 1.34 2.24
C VAL A 47 -15.09 1.36 1.27
N TYR A 48 -16.28 1.66 1.78
CA TYR A 48 -17.45 1.85 0.93
C TYR A 48 -17.22 3.01 -0.04
N GLU A 49 -17.50 2.78 -1.33
CA GLU A 49 -17.43 3.84 -2.34
C GLU A 49 -18.44 4.96 -2.06
N GLN A 50 -19.60 4.63 -1.49
CA GLN A 50 -20.63 5.59 -1.11
C GLN A 50 -20.79 5.59 0.41
N GLN A 51 -20.42 6.69 1.04
CA GLN A 51 -20.56 6.86 2.48
C GLN A 51 -22.00 7.23 2.82
N LYS A 52 -22.58 6.56 3.82
CA LYS A 52 -23.96 6.82 4.24
C LYS A 52 -24.09 8.06 5.12
N ASP A 53 -23.01 8.40 5.83
CA ASP A 53 -22.93 9.52 6.75
C ASP A 53 -21.85 10.47 6.24
N ALA A 54 -22.27 11.62 5.74
CA ALA A 54 -21.38 12.59 5.10
C ALA A 54 -20.32 13.13 6.06
N ALA A 55 -20.64 13.31 7.34
CA ALA A 55 -19.70 13.83 8.33
C ALA A 55 -18.58 12.80 8.60
N LYS A 56 -18.95 11.53 8.79
CA LYS A 56 -17.98 10.43 8.96
C LYS A 56 -17.20 10.17 7.68
N GLY A 57 -17.86 10.18 6.53
CA GLY A 57 -17.25 9.98 5.22
C GLY A 57 -16.16 11.01 4.94
N LYS A 58 -16.43 12.29 5.22
CA LYS A 58 -15.44 13.35 5.10
C LYS A 58 -14.20 13.11 5.98
N LYS A 59 -14.39 12.76 7.25
CA LYS A 59 -13.27 12.48 8.17
C LYS A 59 -12.48 11.24 7.77
N LEU A 60 -13.15 10.22 7.25
CA LEU A 60 -12.49 9.04 6.71
C LEU A 60 -11.61 9.39 5.51
N VAL A 61 -12.13 10.14 4.53
CA VAL A 61 -11.36 10.57 3.34
C VAL A 61 -10.16 11.45 3.74
N GLU A 62 -10.36 12.39 4.68
CA GLU A 62 -9.27 13.21 5.24
C GLU A 62 -8.17 12.32 5.86
N PHE A 63 -8.57 11.33 6.66
CA PHE A 63 -7.64 10.38 7.28
C PHE A 63 -6.90 9.53 6.25
N LEU A 64 -7.58 8.94 5.26
CA LEU A 64 -6.95 8.10 4.24
C LEU A 64 -5.93 8.90 3.42
N LYS A 65 -6.25 10.16 3.06
CA LYS A 65 -5.31 11.04 2.34
C LYS A 65 -4.10 11.41 3.19
N TRP A 66 -4.30 11.68 4.48
CA TRP A 66 -3.20 11.94 5.40
C TRP A 66 -2.33 10.69 5.59
N ALA A 67 -2.93 9.52 5.81
CA ALA A 67 -2.25 8.25 6.00
C ALA A 67 -1.40 7.90 4.78
N ALA A 68 -1.95 8.03 3.57
CA ALA A 68 -1.23 7.79 2.33
C ALA A 68 -0.15 8.86 2.02
N LYS A 69 -0.07 9.96 2.75
CA LYS A 69 0.93 11.04 2.54
C LYS A 69 1.87 11.19 3.73
N ASP A 70 1.45 11.92 4.75
CA ASP A 70 2.30 12.25 5.90
C ASP A 70 2.42 11.09 6.86
N GLY A 71 1.35 10.30 7.03
CA GLY A 71 1.38 9.08 7.83
C GLY A 71 2.34 8.03 7.26
N GLU A 72 2.43 7.90 5.94
CA GLU A 72 3.32 6.97 5.24
C GLU A 72 4.79 7.15 5.63
N LYS A 73 5.19 8.38 6.00
CA LYS A 73 6.57 8.67 6.46
C LYS A 73 6.93 7.88 7.72
N MET A 74 5.95 7.50 8.54
CA MET A 74 6.13 6.74 9.76
C MET A 74 6.35 5.23 9.51
N ALA A 75 6.06 4.73 8.29
CA ALA A 75 6.12 3.31 7.98
C ALA A 75 7.51 2.71 8.23
N ARG A 76 8.57 3.43 7.84
CA ARG A 76 9.96 2.97 7.99
C ARG A 76 10.35 2.74 9.45
N ASP A 77 9.93 3.63 10.34
CA ASP A 77 10.23 3.54 11.77
C ASP A 77 9.56 2.31 12.40
N LEU A 78 8.41 1.90 11.86
CA LEU A 78 7.67 0.70 12.23
C LEU A 78 8.10 -0.55 11.45
N GLN A 79 9.19 -0.49 10.68
CA GLN A 79 9.69 -1.59 9.84
C GLN A 79 8.72 -2.05 8.71
N TYR A 80 7.85 -1.15 8.25
CA TYR A 80 7.05 -1.32 7.04
C TYR A 80 7.73 -0.66 5.83
N ALA A 81 7.79 -1.39 4.72
CA ALA A 81 8.29 -0.84 3.46
C ALA A 81 7.26 0.17 2.91
N PRO A 82 7.66 1.42 2.65
CA PRO A 82 6.73 2.43 2.17
C PRO A 82 6.31 2.14 0.72
N LEU A 83 5.10 2.59 0.37
CA LEU A 83 4.58 2.49 -0.98
C LEU A 83 5.47 3.25 -1.97
N PRO A 84 5.78 2.66 -3.14
CA PRO A 84 6.38 3.37 -4.25
C PRO A 84 5.53 4.58 -4.67
N ASN A 85 6.18 5.66 -5.11
CA ASN A 85 5.48 6.91 -5.45
C ASN A 85 4.33 6.70 -6.46
N ASN A 86 4.52 5.86 -7.49
CA ASN A 86 3.47 5.59 -8.47
C ASN A 86 2.24 4.90 -7.84
N LEU A 87 2.47 3.95 -6.93
CA LEU A 87 1.40 3.25 -6.22
C LEU A 87 0.68 4.18 -5.24
N GLN A 88 1.42 5.02 -4.51
CA GLN A 88 0.85 6.04 -3.64
C GLN A 88 -0.09 6.98 -4.41
N GLN A 89 0.30 7.44 -5.61
CA GLN A 89 -0.57 8.28 -6.43
C GLN A 89 -1.84 7.56 -6.90
N ARG A 90 -1.74 6.26 -7.26
CA ARG A 90 -2.92 5.45 -7.60
C ARG A 90 -3.87 5.28 -6.41
N VAL A 91 -3.34 5.07 -5.21
CA VAL A 91 -4.13 5.01 -3.97
C VAL A 91 -4.84 6.34 -3.70
N LEU A 92 -4.13 7.47 -3.82
CA LEU A 92 -4.74 8.80 -3.66
C LEU A 92 -5.87 9.05 -4.66
N LYS A 93 -5.66 8.68 -5.94
CA LYS A 93 -6.70 8.76 -6.97
C LYS A 93 -7.91 7.88 -6.62
N ARG A 94 -7.69 6.66 -6.11
CA ARG A 94 -8.79 5.78 -5.68
C ARG A 94 -9.58 6.36 -4.51
N ILE A 95 -8.90 7.04 -3.58
CA ILE A 95 -9.56 7.72 -2.45
C ILE A 95 -10.44 8.88 -2.94
N ASP A 96 -10.04 9.59 -4.01
CA ASP A 96 -10.83 10.67 -4.60
C ASP A 96 -12.15 10.20 -5.24
N GLU A 97 -12.29 8.91 -5.52
CA GLU A 97 -13.52 8.31 -6.06
C GLU A 97 -14.58 8.02 -4.98
N ILE A 98 -14.23 8.15 -3.70
CA ILE A 98 -15.18 7.97 -2.59
C ILE A 98 -16.19 9.11 -2.57
N LYS A 99 -17.47 8.75 -2.69
CA LYS A 99 -18.63 9.65 -2.63
C LYS A 99 -19.04 9.82 -1.18
N ILE A 100 -19.03 11.07 -0.73
CA ILE A 100 -19.41 11.49 0.63
C ILE A 100 -20.86 11.93 0.65
#